data_AF-A0A1M7AMI4-F1
#
_entry.id   AF-A0A1M7AMI4-F1
#
_cell.length_a   1.000
_cell.length_b   1.000
_cell.length_c   1.000
_cell.angle_alpha   90.00
_cell.angle_beta   90.00
_cell.angle_gamma   90.00
#
_symmetry.space_group_name_H-M   'P 1'
#
loop_
_entity.id
_entity.type
_entity.pdbx_description
1 polymer ?
#
loop_
_entity_poly.entity_id
_entity_poly.type
_entity_poly.pdbx_seq_one_letter_code
_entity_poly.pdbx_strand_id
1 'polypeptide(L)'
;MNKSYIKCSECGTVNYNNEYCSNCKALLDVVLKRKLESESKLQKKIEQQKNIKPNKVEAFLKNGLEHSNLVIRFFFKTGYAIWLFFAVLVGGIIALVTAAAAG
;
A
#
# COMPACT_ATOMS: atom_id res chain seq x y z
N MET A 1 -38.32 -0.66 7.93
CA MET A 1 -37.21 0.08 8.57
C MET A 1 -36.98 -0.54 9.93
N ASN A 2 -35.80 -1.10 10.18
CA ASN A 2 -35.52 -1.78 11.45
C ASN A 2 -35.33 -0.71 12.54
N LYS A 3 -36.09 -0.81 13.63
CA LYS A 3 -36.00 0.16 14.73
C LYS A 3 -34.79 -0.20 15.58
N SER A 4 -33.71 0.57 15.51
CA SER A 4 -32.51 0.37 16.33
C SER A 4 -32.26 1.55 17.25
N TYR A 5 -32.07 1.24 18.53
CA TYR A 5 -31.56 2.18 19.52
C TYR A 5 -30.05 2.00 19.60
N ILE A 6 -29.29 3.07 19.36
CA ILE A 6 -27.83 3.03 19.34
C ILE A 6 -27.32 4.05 20.37
N LYS A 7 -26.56 3.56 21.33
CA LYS A 7 -25.88 4.40 22.33
C LYS A 7 -24.60 4.97 21.71
N CYS A 8 -24.42 6.28 21.81
CA CYS A 8 -23.19 6.93 21.37
C CYS A 8 -22.01 6.47 22.24
N SER A 9 -20.90 6.09 21.60
CA SER A 9 -19.67 5.68 22.30
C SER A 9 -18.91 6.87 22.91
N GLU A 10 -19.13 8.08 22.41
CA GLU A 10 -18.38 9.28 22.83
C GLU A 10 -19.08 10.02 24.00
N CYS A 11 -20.40 10.20 23.94
CA CYS A 11 -21.16 10.98 24.93
C CYS A 11 -22.22 10.19 25.70
N GLY A 12 -22.42 8.91 25.38
CA GLY A 12 -23.38 8.05 26.06
C GLY A 12 -24.86 8.30 25.77
N THR A 13 -25.20 9.32 24.96
CA THR A 13 -26.58 9.61 24.55
C THR A 13 -27.17 8.46 23.72
N VAL A 14 -28.39 8.03 24.03
CA VAL A 14 -29.13 7.04 23.24
C VAL A 14 -29.81 7.75 22.09
N ASN A 15 -29.54 7.29 20.87
CA ASN A 15 -30.14 7.82 19.65
C ASN A 15 -31.01 6.75 19.02
N TYR A 16 -32.08 7.17 18.35
CA TYR A 16 -33.03 6.28 17.71
C TYR A 16 -32.98 6.51 16.20
N ASN A 17 -32.59 5.47 15.45
CA ASN A 17 -32.57 5.48 13.99
C ASN A 17 -31.83 6.69 13.36
N ASN A 18 -30.74 7.13 13.99
CA ASN A 18 -29.87 8.19 13.48
C ASN A 18 -28.48 7.61 13.17
N GLU A 19 -27.84 8.13 12.11
CA GLU A 19 -26.47 7.77 11.72
C GLU A 19 -25.41 8.52 12.55
N TYR A 20 -25.76 9.73 12.98
CA TYR A 20 -24.93 10.60 13.81
C TYR A 20 -25.60 10.88 15.15
N CYS A 21 -24.82 11.08 16.19
CA CYS A 21 -25.35 11.42 17.49
C CYS A 21 -25.98 12.82 17.48
N SER A 22 -27.20 12.94 17.98
CA SER A 22 -27.92 14.21 18.09
C SER A 22 -27.24 15.23 19.02
N ASN A 23 -26.39 14.78 19.93
CA ASN A 23 -25.70 15.62 20.91
C ASN A 23 -24.29 16.02 20.42
N CYS A 24 -23.41 15.04 20.17
CA CYS A 24 -22.01 15.30 19.84
C CYS A 24 -21.67 15.17 18.35
N LYS A 25 -22.65 14.84 17.49
CA LYS A 25 -22.47 14.61 16.04
C LYS A 25 -21.47 13.52 15.67
N ALA A 26 -21.07 12.67 16.63
CA ALA A 26 -20.22 11.52 16.36
C ALA A 26 -20.98 10.46 15.55
N LEU A 27 -20.28 9.81 14.64
CA LEU A 27 -20.82 8.69 13.86
C LEU A 27 -21.16 7.51 14.77
N LEU A 28 -22.39 7.01 14.68
CA LEU A 28 -22.89 5.92 15.52
C LEU A 28 -22.64 4.54 14.92
N ASP A 29 -22.59 4.45 13.58
CA ASP A 29 -22.29 3.21 12.89
C ASP A 29 -20.81 2.84 13.06
N VAL A 30 -20.56 1.83 13.90
CA VAL A 30 -19.23 1.29 14.19
C VAL A 30 -18.59 0.66 12.95
N VAL A 31 -19.39 0.04 12.07
CA VAL A 31 -18.89 -0.57 10.82
C VAL A 31 -18.40 0.52 9.89
N LEU A 32 -19.19 1.59 9.72
CA LEU A 32 -18.79 2.73 8.90
C LEU A 32 -17.59 3.47 9.50
N LYS A 33 -17.52 3.64 10.83
CA LYS A 33 -16.36 4.23 11.52
C LYS A 33 -15.06 3.46 11.21
N ARG A 34 -15.10 2.12 11.29
CA ARG A 34 -13.93 1.27 10.97
C ARG A 34 -13.54 1.34 9.49
N LYS A 35 -14.51 1.42 8.58
CA LYS A 35 -14.24 1.59 7.14
C LYS A 35 -13.52 2.91 6.87
N LEU A 36 -14.05 4.03 7.36
CA LEU A 36 -13.43 5.34 7.20
C LEU A 36 -12.02 5.41 7.81
N GLU A 37 -11.83 4.81 8.98
CA GLU A 37 -10.51 4.73 9.59
C GLU A 37 -9.52 3.92 8.72
N SER A 38 -9.97 2.80 8.16
CA SER A 38 -9.16 1.95 7.28
C SER A 38 -8.78 2.67 5.98
N GLU A 39 -9.74 3.36 5.36
CA GLU A 39 -9.53 4.17 4.17
C GLU A 39 -8.54 5.32 4.46
N SER A 40 -8.70 6.02 5.58
CA SER A 40 -7.78 7.09 5.97
C SER A 40 -6.35 6.58 6.18
N LYS A 41 -6.18 5.40 6.79
CA LYS A 41 -4.88 4.76 6.97
C LYS A 41 -4.28 4.36 5.62
N LEU A 42 -5.09 3.84 4.70
CA LEU A 42 -4.64 3.49 3.36
C LEU A 42 -4.19 4.73 2.58
N GLN A 43 -4.98 5.80 2.60
CA GLN A 43 -4.63 7.06 1.95
C GLN A 43 -3.34 7.64 2.51
N LYS A 44 -3.16 7.67 3.84
CA LYS A 44 -1.91 8.10 4.47
C LYS A 44 -0.72 7.27 4.02
N LYS A 45 -0.86 5.94 3.91
CA LYS A 45 0.21 5.07 3.38
C LYS A 45 0.55 5.37 1.92
N ILE A 46 -0.46 5.60 1.08
CA ILE A 46 -0.25 5.96 -0.33
C ILE A 46 0.45 7.31 -0.45
N GLU A 47 0.02 8.30 0.33
CA GLU A 47 0.61 9.64 0.33
C GLU A 47 2.03 9.65 0.88
N GLN A 48 2.31 8.84 1.91
CA GLN A 48 3.67 8.59 2.39
C GLN A 48 4.52 7.99 1.27
N GLN A 49 4.05 6.94 0.58
CA GLN A 49 4.78 6.29 -0.51
C GLN A 49 5.04 7.24 -1.70
N LYS A 50 4.09 8.09 -2.06
CA LYS A 50 4.26 9.11 -3.11
C LYS A 50 5.35 10.14 -2.77
N ASN A 51 5.52 10.44 -1.49
CA ASN A 51 6.51 11.39 -1.00
C ASN A 51 7.85 10.75 -0.61
N ILE A 52 7.99 9.41 -0.72
CA ILE A 52 9.29 8.76 -0.60
C ILE A 52 10.09 9.19 -1.82
N LYS A 53 11.02 10.14 -1.62
CA LYS A 53 12.00 10.49 -2.64
C LYS A 53 12.78 9.21 -2.97
N PRO A 54 12.95 8.88 -4.26
CA PRO A 54 13.75 7.72 -4.64
C PRO A 54 15.13 7.85 -4.01
N ASN A 55 15.68 6.73 -3.54
CA ASN A 55 17.03 6.73 -3.01
C ASN A 55 17.98 7.23 -4.11
N LYS A 56 19.11 7.88 -3.75
CA LYS A 56 20.05 8.44 -4.74
C LYS A 56 20.51 7.40 -5.75
N VAL A 57 20.65 6.15 -5.30
CA VAL A 57 21.02 5.00 -6.14
C VAL A 57 19.89 4.62 -7.11
N GLU A 58 18.65 4.56 -6.64
CA GLU A 58 17.48 4.25 -7.49
C GLU A 58 17.27 5.32 -8.56
N ALA A 59 17.39 6.60 -8.17
CA ALA A 59 17.32 7.72 -9.09
C ALA A 59 18.44 7.64 -10.14
N PHE A 60 19.68 7.32 -9.75
CA PHE A 60 20.80 7.17 -10.67
C PHE A 60 20.58 6.02 -11.67
N LEU A 61 20.16 4.84 -11.20
CA LEU A 61 19.89 3.69 -12.06
C LEU A 61 18.76 3.97 -13.05
N LYS A 62 17.65 4.57 -12.58
CA LYS A 62 16.52 4.96 -13.43
C LYS A 62 16.95 5.96 -14.49
N ASN A 63 17.66 7.01 -14.09
CA ASN A 63 18.16 8.03 -15.01
C ASN A 63 19.14 7.43 -16.04
N GLY A 64 19.96 6.43 -15.65
CA GLY A 64 20.84 5.72 -16.57
C GLY A 64 20.09 4.89 -17.62
N LEU A 65 18.99 4.23 -17.24
CA LEU A 65 18.14 3.42 -18.13
C LEU A 65 17.29 4.27 -19.11
N GLU A 66 16.97 5.50 -18.72
CA GLU A 66 16.19 6.47 -19.49
C GLU A 66 17.07 7.55 -20.15
N HIS A 67 18.39 7.43 -20.04
CA HIS A 67 19.32 8.44 -20.54
C HIS A 67 19.17 8.67 -22.06
N SER A 68 19.21 9.93 -22.49
CA SER A 68 19.04 10.33 -23.91
C SER A 68 20.15 9.79 -24.81
N ASN A 69 21.39 9.75 -24.29
CA ASN A 69 22.52 9.14 -24.98
C ASN A 69 22.37 7.60 -25.07
N LEU A 70 22.31 7.07 -26.29
CA LEU A 70 22.11 5.66 -26.59
C LEU A 70 23.20 4.75 -26.01
N VAL A 71 24.46 5.21 -25.98
CA VAL A 71 25.58 4.42 -25.44
C VAL A 71 25.43 4.18 -23.94
N ILE A 72 25.13 5.25 -23.20
CA ILE A 72 24.92 5.19 -21.74
C ILE A 72 23.70 4.30 -21.46
N ARG A 73 22.60 4.54 -22.16
CA ARG A 73 21.38 3.75 -22.03
C ARG A 73 21.61 2.26 -22.28
N PHE A 74 22.40 1.92 -23.30
CA PHE A 74 22.75 0.54 -23.61
C PHE A 74 23.57 -0.10 -22.49
N PHE A 75 24.55 0.62 -21.94
CA PHE A 75 25.36 0.12 -20.82
C PHE A 75 24.51 -0.26 -19.60
N PHE A 76 23.61 0.64 -19.18
CA PHE A 76 22.71 0.37 -18.05
C PHE A 76 21.73 -0.77 -18.33
N LYS A 77 21.18 -0.85 -19.54
CA LYS A 77 20.28 -1.95 -19.94
C LYS A 77 20.99 -3.30 -19.94
N THR A 78 22.22 -3.36 -20.46
CA THR A 78 23.00 -4.60 -20.48
C THR A 78 23.37 -5.05 -19.07
N GLY A 79 23.81 -4.12 -18.21
CA GLY A 79 24.05 -4.43 -16.80
C GLY A 79 22.81 -4.95 -16.09
N TYR A 80 21.65 -4.31 -16.31
CA TYR A 80 20.37 -4.76 -15.75
C TYR A 80 19.96 -6.14 -16.25
N ALA A 81 20.13 -6.43 -17.56
CA ALA A 81 19.81 -7.72 -18.14
C ALA A 81 20.67 -8.86 -17.58
N ILE A 82 21.98 -8.62 -17.41
CA ILE A 82 22.90 -9.59 -16.79
C ILE A 82 22.48 -9.86 -15.35
N TRP A 83 22.21 -8.81 -14.57
CA TRP A 83 21.77 -8.96 -13.19
C TRP A 83 20.46 -9.76 -13.09
N LEU A 84 19.47 -9.43 -13.94
CA LEU A 84 18.19 -10.13 -13.96
C LEU A 84 18.33 -11.60 -14.35
N PHE A 85 19.20 -11.92 -15.30
CA PHE A 85 19.50 -13.30 -15.68
C PHE A 85 19.99 -14.13 -14.47
N PHE A 86 20.96 -13.61 -13.71
CA PHE A 86 21.44 -14.29 -12.51
C PHE A 86 20.37 -14.36 -11.40
N ALA A 87 19.58 -13.29 -11.22
CA ALA A 87 18.51 -13.27 -10.25
C ALA A 87 17.45 -14.36 -10.53
N VAL A 88 17.08 -14.54 -11.80
CA VAL A 88 16.14 -15.60 -12.23
C VAL A 88 16.75 -16.98 -12.08
N LEU A 89 18.02 -17.17 -12.44
CA LEU A 89 18.69 -18.46 -12.27
C LEU A 89 18.74 -18.89 -10.80
N VAL A 90 19.25 -18.01 -9.93
CA VAL A 90 19.38 -18.30 -8.49
C VAL A 90 18.00 -18.43 -7.85
N GLY A 91 17.08 -17.51 -8.15
CA GLY A 91 15.71 -17.55 -7.66
C GLY A 91 14.96 -18.80 -8.11
N GLY A 92 15.19 -19.26 -9.34
CA GLY A 92 14.60 -20.48 -9.89
C GLY A 92 15.07 -21.74 -9.16
N ILE A 93 16.36 -21.84 -8.84
CA ILE A 93 16.89 -22.97 -8.05
C ILE A 93 16.30 -22.96 -6.64
N ILE A 94 16.27 -21.80 -5.98
CA ILE A 94 15.67 -21.67 -4.64
C ILE A 94 14.20 -22.09 -4.67
N ALA A 95 13.43 -21.57 -5.64
CA ALA A 95 12.02 -21.90 -5.81
C ALA A 95 11.81 -23.40 -6.01
N LEU A 96 12.62 -24.04 -6.86
CA LEU A 96 12.57 -25.49 -7.09
C LEU A 96 12.80 -26.29 -5.80
N VAL A 97 13.82 -25.93 -5.03
CA VAL A 97 14.12 -26.60 -3.75
C VAL A 97 12.99 -26.40 -2.76
N THR A 98 12.46 -25.18 -2.62
CA THR A 98 11.34 -24.92 -1.71
C THR A 98 10.07 -25.63 -2.11
N ALA A 99 9.79 -25.73 -3.42
CA ALA A 99 8.63 -26.46 -3.93
C ALA A 99 8.77 -27.96 -3.69
N ALA A 100 9.98 -28.51 -3.88
CA ALA A 100 10.27 -29.91 -3.61
C ALA A 100 10.22 -30.26 -2.10
N ALA A 101 10.55 -29.32 -1.22
CA ALA A 101 10.50 -29.50 0.23
C ALA A 101 9.11 -29.28 0.84
N ALA A 102 8.22 -28.59 0.14
CA ALA A 102 6.85 -28.31 0.59
C ALA A 102 5.80 -29.31 0.05
N GLY A 103 6.23 -30.25 -0.81
CA GLY A 103 5.42 -31.34 -1.35
C GLY A 103 5.58 -32.64 -0.57
#